data_AF-A0A336M0W0-F1
#
_entry.id   AF-A0A336M0W0-F1
#
_cell.length_a   1.000
_cell.length_b   1.000
_cell.length_c   1.000
_cell.angle_alpha   90.00
_cell.angle_beta   90.00
_cell.angle_gamma   90.00
#
_symmetry.space_group_name_H-M   'P 1'
#
loop_
_entity.id
_entity.type
_entity.pdbx_description
1 polymer ?
#
loop_
_entity_poly.entity_id
_entity_poly.type
_entity_poly.pdbx_seq_one_letter_code
_entity_poly.pdbx_strand_id
1 'polypeptide(L)'
;MNSSSIFVSIFIVISIQSVTGSVNSEISWKATFNPHKVQTIMDSSNFTTLTLENIPPELIVNEVAEMQLVSQFPDRVGVDEKFQEIKVLQNAWSGNLTVRGVFLGQSEVYVELKVPGQNKTERAKEVLDVVVTRHKRVIDHIFTGTVALLVSILYINFGAALDLDKVKGILVKPIGPCIGFVGQFVLMPLIAYGLGLWLFPQAPELALGLFFTGISPGGGASNVWTVILGGNMNLSICMTAISTFSMFGMMPLWLFTLGKTIFDKAKLQVPYMKITTFAIALIVPLGIGLLIQRYLPRVRRILVRILKPCSTMLILFIVIFAIYTNYYLFQLFSWEIIIAGLGLPWCGYIFAYILARVLTQSPPDCLAIAVETGIQNTGIAIYLLQVLEQPLADMTIVVPVSVAIMTPFPLLALYAVQKIRDCCNGREHLISLNDTENSTPIHSVNASTYKEELP
;
A
#
# COMPACT_ATOMS: atom_id res chain seq x y z
N MET A 1 30.52 10.45 31.94
CA MET A 1 31.77 10.19 31.19
C MET A 1 31.65 8.81 30.56
N ASN A 2 31.50 8.54 29.27
CA ASN A 2 31.23 9.27 28.02
C ASN A 2 30.50 8.21 27.14
N SER A 3 29.22 8.33 26.77
CA SER A 3 28.69 9.04 25.59
C SER A 3 29.70 9.41 24.51
N SER A 4 30.30 8.41 23.86
CA SER A 4 30.95 8.61 22.54
C SER A 4 31.35 7.34 21.76
N SER A 5 31.00 6.12 22.19
CA SER A 5 31.47 4.89 21.50
C SER A 5 30.39 3.95 20.96
N ILE A 6 29.11 4.36 20.95
CA ILE A 6 28.01 3.54 20.38
C ILE A 6 27.49 4.13 19.05
N PHE A 7 27.95 5.33 18.67
CA PHE A 7 27.47 6.03 17.47
C PHE A 7 28.36 5.94 16.23
N VAL A 8 29.42 5.11 16.25
CA VAL A 8 30.39 5.02 15.13
C VAL A 8 30.43 3.64 14.44
N SER A 9 29.73 2.63 14.96
CA SER A 9 29.79 1.26 14.39
C SER A 9 28.62 0.89 13.45
N ILE A 10 27.81 1.86 13.01
CA ILE A 10 26.67 1.63 12.08
C ILE A 10 26.96 2.17 10.65
N PHE A 11 28.19 2.59 10.35
CA PHE A 11 28.52 3.18 9.04
C PHE A 11 29.51 2.42 8.16
N ILE A 12 29.88 1.17 8.50
CA ILE A 12 30.85 0.41 7.70
C ILE A 12 30.40 -1.05 7.56
N VAL A 13 29.33 -1.30 6.79
CA VAL A 13 29.18 -2.48 5.91
C VAL A 13 28.20 -2.13 4.78
N ILE A 14 28.54 -1.13 3.97
CA ILE A 14 27.99 -0.98 2.60
C ILE A 14 29.18 -0.71 1.69
N SER A 15 29.88 -1.78 1.36
CA SER A 15 30.75 -1.87 0.20
C SER A 15 30.91 -3.36 -0.13
N ILE A 16 29.80 -3.98 -0.51
CA ILE A 16 29.91 -5.10 -1.43
C ILE A 16 30.06 -4.45 -2.80
N GLN A 17 31.31 -4.40 -3.25
CA GLN A 17 31.70 -4.03 -4.59
C GLN A 17 30.78 -4.76 -5.56
N SER A 18 29.96 -3.98 -6.27
CA SER A 18 29.58 -4.36 -7.62
C SER A 18 30.88 -4.56 -8.39
N VAL A 19 31.24 -5.81 -8.65
CA VAL A 19 32.21 -6.13 -9.70
C VAL A 19 31.50 -5.90 -11.02
N THR A 20 31.19 -4.63 -11.31
CA THR A 20 30.98 -4.14 -12.66
C THR A 20 32.37 -3.81 -13.16
N GLY A 21 32.98 -4.76 -13.87
CA GLY A 21 34.11 -4.46 -14.74
C GLY A 21 33.63 -3.50 -15.82
N SER A 22 33.64 -2.19 -15.54
CA SER A 22 33.46 -1.16 -16.56
C SER A 22 34.75 -1.07 -17.37
N VAL A 23 34.88 -1.94 -18.36
CA VAL A 23 35.73 -1.63 -19.50
C VAL A 23 34.88 -0.77 -20.42
N ASN A 24 35.11 0.54 -20.38
CA ASN A 24 34.67 1.47 -21.42
C ASN A 24 35.51 1.23 -22.69
N SER A 25 35.42 0.03 -23.28
CA SER A 25 35.70 -0.16 -24.69
C SER A 25 34.41 0.21 -25.43
N GLU A 26 34.53 1.01 -26.49
CA GLU A 26 33.42 1.13 -27.43
C GLU A 26 33.18 -0.26 -28.02
N ILE A 27 32.19 -0.96 -27.48
CA ILE A 27 31.72 -2.24 -28.01
C ILE A 27 31.38 -2.00 -29.48
N SER A 28 32.10 -2.66 -30.38
CA SER A 28 32.02 -2.47 -31.82
C SER A 28 30.84 -3.21 -32.46
N TRP A 29 30.28 -4.19 -31.74
CA TRP A 29 29.15 -4.98 -32.18
C TRP A 29 27.82 -4.51 -31.58
N LYS A 30 26.73 -4.86 -32.27
CA LYS A 30 25.38 -4.43 -31.94
C LYS A 30 24.44 -5.63 -31.87
N ALA A 31 23.57 -5.65 -30.87
CA ALA A 31 22.52 -6.66 -30.72
C ALA A 31 21.14 -6.01 -30.88
N THR A 32 20.53 -6.14 -32.04
CA THR A 32 19.21 -5.55 -32.32
C THR A 32 18.11 -6.60 -32.10
N PHE A 33 17.13 -6.26 -31.27
CA PHE A 33 15.94 -7.09 -31.01
C PHE A 33 14.74 -6.58 -31.80
N ASN A 34 14.02 -7.48 -32.47
CA ASN A 34 12.79 -7.14 -33.18
C ASN A 34 11.64 -8.09 -32.79
N PRO A 35 10.62 -7.61 -32.06
CA PRO A 35 10.46 -6.25 -31.53
C PRO A 35 11.38 -5.93 -30.33
N HIS A 36 11.69 -4.65 -30.10
CA HIS A 36 12.50 -4.17 -28.96
C HIS A 36 11.81 -4.30 -27.59
N LYS A 37 10.49 -4.51 -27.58
CA LYS A 37 9.69 -4.76 -26.39
C LYS A 37 8.76 -5.94 -26.63
N VAL A 38 8.82 -6.93 -25.75
CA VAL A 38 7.98 -8.13 -25.82
C VAL A 38 7.06 -8.17 -24.61
N GLN A 39 5.76 -8.29 -24.86
CA GLN A 39 4.80 -8.61 -23.82
C GLN A 39 4.53 -10.11 -23.86
N THR A 40 4.66 -10.75 -22.71
CA THR A 40 4.38 -12.18 -22.53
C THR A 40 3.42 -12.40 -21.37
N ILE A 41 2.79 -13.57 -21.35
CA ILE A 41 1.91 -13.99 -20.27
C ILE A 41 2.67 -14.93 -19.34
N MET A 42 2.35 -14.93 -18.04
CA MET A 42 2.86 -15.91 -17.09
C MET A 42 2.69 -17.35 -17.62
N ASP A 43 3.72 -18.16 -17.43
CA ASP A 43 3.83 -19.55 -17.90
C ASP A 43 3.72 -19.75 -19.42
N SER A 44 3.75 -18.65 -20.20
CA SER A 44 3.79 -18.69 -21.65
C SER A 44 5.17 -18.34 -22.19
N SER A 45 5.46 -18.80 -23.40
CA SER A 45 6.65 -18.42 -24.16
C SER A 45 6.25 -17.57 -25.36
N ASN A 46 7.08 -16.61 -25.69
CA ASN A 46 6.94 -15.80 -26.88
C ASN A 46 8.27 -15.78 -27.64
N PHE A 47 8.21 -15.56 -28.94
CA PHE A 47 9.39 -15.51 -29.79
C PHE A 47 9.72 -14.07 -30.16
N THR A 48 11.01 -13.76 -30.19
CA THR A 48 11.53 -12.50 -30.74
C THR A 48 12.73 -12.80 -31.61
N THR A 49 12.99 -11.96 -32.60
CA THR A 49 14.16 -12.12 -33.46
C THR A 49 15.30 -11.30 -32.91
N LEU A 50 16.47 -11.94 -32.73
CA LEU A 50 17.71 -11.31 -32.33
C LEU A 50 18.66 -11.29 -33.53
N THR A 51 19.21 -10.13 -33.81
CA THR A 51 20.21 -9.90 -34.85
C THR A 51 21.48 -9.33 -34.21
N LEU A 52 22.60 -10.00 -34.43
CA LEU A 52 23.93 -9.55 -34.02
C LEU A 52 24.66 -9.05 -35.25
N GLU A 53 25.20 -7.85 -35.19
CA GLU A 53 25.92 -7.20 -36.28
C GLU A 53 27.30 -6.73 -35.81
N ASN A 54 28.28 -6.74 -36.74
CA ASN A 54 29.65 -6.27 -36.51
C ASN A 54 30.40 -7.00 -35.39
N ILE A 55 30.17 -8.31 -35.22
CA ILE A 55 30.86 -9.13 -34.21
C ILE A 55 32.39 -9.06 -34.46
N PRO A 56 33.21 -8.66 -33.46
CA PRO A 56 34.65 -8.61 -33.61
C PRO A 56 35.22 -9.98 -34.02
N PRO A 57 36.17 -10.03 -34.96
CA PRO A 57 36.82 -11.29 -35.33
C PRO A 57 37.56 -11.94 -34.15
N GLU A 58 37.94 -11.17 -33.13
CA GLU A 58 38.57 -11.66 -31.90
C GLU A 58 37.65 -12.56 -31.05
N LEU A 59 36.33 -12.44 -31.23
CA LEU A 59 35.33 -13.25 -30.54
C LEU A 59 34.91 -14.50 -31.34
N ILE A 60 35.42 -14.65 -32.56
CA ILE A 60 35.04 -15.72 -33.49
C ILE A 60 36.18 -16.73 -33.58
N VAL A 61 35.91 -18.00 -33.25
CA VAL A 61 36.85 -19.12 -33.41
C VAL A 61 36.24 -20.13 -34.36
N ASN A 62 36.90 -20.41 -35.48
CA ASN A 62 36.42 -21.35 -36.51
C ASN A 62 34.99 -21.05 -37.01
N GLU A 63 34.70 -19.77 -37.29
CA GLU A 63 33.37 -19.28 -37.69
C GLU A 63 32.26 -19.43 -36.62
N VAL A 64 32.64 -19.77 -35.39
CA VAL A 64 31.73 -19.94 -34.25
C VAL A 64 32.00 -18.88 -33.19
N ALA A 65 30.94 -18.29 -32.66
CA ALA A 65 30.99 -17.49 -31.43
C ALA A 65 30.14 -18.17 -30.34
N GLU A 66 30.55 -18.04 -29.08
CA GLU A 66 29.75 -18.50 -27.93
C GLU A 66 28.93 -17.33 -27.39
N MET A 67 27.60 -17.45 -27.44
CA MET A 67 26.67 -16.45 -26.91
C MET A 67 25.84 -17.02 -25.77
N GLN A 68 25.51 -16.17 -24.80
CA GLN A 68 24.53 -16.45 -23.75
C GLN A 68 23.51 -15.33 -23.70
N LEU A 69 22.28 -15.69 -23.32
CA LEU A 69 21.24 -14.74 -22.99
C LEU A 69 21.13 -14.64 -21.47
N VAL A 70 21.09 -13.41 -20.97
CA VAL A 70 21.00 -13.15 -19.54
C VAL A 70 19.77 -12.29 -19.28
N SER A 71 18.92 -12.76 -18.37
CA SER A 71 17.80 -11.98 -17.84
C SER A 71 18.26 -11.27 -16.57
N GLN A 72 17.96 -9.97 -16.44
CA GLN A 72 18.27 -9.22 -15.23
C GLN A 72 17.56 -9.80 -13.99
N PHE A 73 16.32 -10.27 -14.18
CA PHE A 73 15.48 -10.91 -13.16
C PHE A 73 14.98 -12.28 -13.66
N PRO A 74 15.77 -13.37 -13.46
CA PRO A 74 15.44 -14.72 -13.93
C PRO A 74 14.15 -15.30 -13.30
N ASP A 75 13.80 -14.84 -12.12
CA ASP A 75 12.55 -15.16 -11.40
C ASP A 75 11.30 -14.64 -12.13
N ARG A 76 11.45 -13.59 -12.96
CA ARG A 76 10.36 -12.99 -13.73
C ARG A 76 10.36 -13.47 -15.18
N VAL A 77 11.53 -13.45 -15.82
CA VAL A 77 11.70 -13.78 -17.24
C VAL A 77 12.79 -14.83 -17.38
N GLY A 78 12.38 -16.00 -17.87
CA GLY A 78 13.28 -17.11 -18.17
C GLY A 78 13.75 -17.06 -19.62
N VAL A 79 15.06 -17.19 -19.80
CA VAL A 79 15.73 -17.35 -21.10
C VAL A 79 16.62 -18.58 -21.05
N ASP A 80 17.10 -19.06 -22.20
CA ASP A 80 18.11 -20.11 -22.20
C ASP A 80 19.46 -19.53 -21.80
N GLU A 81 19.80 -19.64 -20.51
CA GLU A 81 21.02 -19.09 -19.91
C GLU A 81 22.28 -19.90 -20.25
N LYS A 82 22.20 -20.91 -21.11
CA LYS A 82 23.37 -21.68 -21.53
C LYS A 82 24.11 -20.95 -22.65
N PHE A 83 25.44 -21.07 -22.63
CA PHE A 83 26.23 -20.70 -23.80
C PHE A 83 25.85 -21.60 -24.98
N GLN A 84 25.43 -20.95 -26.06
CA GLN A 84 25.12 -21.58 -27.33
C GLN A 84 26.18 -21.18 -28.36
N GLU A 85 26.67 -22.18 -29.09
CA GLU A 85 27.55 -21.97 -30.24
C GLU A 85 26.73 -21.47 -31.42
N ILE A 86 27.04 -20.28 -31.90
CA ILE A 86 26.41 -19.68 -33.08
C ILE A 86 27.38 -19.61 -34.24
N LYS A 87 26.93 -20.09 -35.41
CA LYS A 87 27.68 -19.95 -36.66
C LYS A 87 27.52 -18.54 -37.19
N VAL A 88 28.60 -17.78 -37.23
CA VAL A 88 28.61 -16.39 -37.65
C VAL A 88 28.95 -16.31 -39.13
N LEU A 89 28.06 -15.72 -39.93
CA LEU A 89 28.27 -15.51 -41.36
C LEU A 89 28.47 -14.01 -41.61
N GLN A 90 29.59 -13.62 -42.21
CA GLN A 90 29.91 -12.21 -42.49
C GLN A 90 29.85 -11.30 -41.24
N ASN A 91 30.37 -11.77 -40.10
CA ASN A 91 30.35 -11.06 -38.81
C ASN A 91 28.94 -10.72 -38.29
N ALA A 92 27.92 -11.41 -38.80
CA ALA A 92 26.54 -11.25 -38.39
C ALA A 92 25.88 -12.61 -38.08
N TRP A 93 24.87 -12.56 -37.23
CA TRP A 93 24.04 -13.71 -36.90
C TRP A 93 22.60 -13.26 -36.67
N SER A 94 21.64 -14.08 -37.08
CA SER A 94 20.22 -13.84 -36.81
C SER A 94 19.56 -15.13 -36.37
N GLY A 95 18.74 -15.06 -35.32
CA GLY A 95 18.01 -16.22 -34.82
C GLY A 95 16.76 -15.85 -34.04
N ASN A 96 15.92 -16.86 -33.81
CA ASN A 96 14.74 -16.72 -32.98
C ASN A 96 15.08 -17.05 -31.53
N LEU A 97 14.80 -16.10 -30.65
CA LEU A 97 14.92 -16.21 -29.22
C LEU A 97 13.57 -16.59 -28.63
N THR A 98 13.54 -17.61 -27.78
CA THR A 98 12.38 -17.93 -26.95
C THR A 98 12.51 -17.24 -25.61
N VAL A 99 11.52 -16.43 -25.25
CA VAL A 99 11.44 -15.76 -23.96
C VAL A 99 10.25 -16.33 -23.19
N ARG A 100 10.49 -16.87 -21.99
CA ARG A 100 9.44 -17.43 -21.13
C ARG A 100 9.06 -16.42 -20.04
N GLY A 101 7.78 -16.09 -19.94
CA GLY A 101 7.25 -15.39 -18.78
C GLY A 101 7.14 -16.35 -17.60
N VAL A 102 7.95 -16.17 -16.57
CA VAL A 102 7.93 -17.03 -15.36
C VAL A 102 6.99 -16.41 -14.33
N PHE A 103 7.18 -15.14 -14.00
CA PHE A 103 6.40 -14.45 -12.99
C PHE A 103 6.10 -13.00 -13.36
N LEU A 104 5.06 -12.44 -12.74
CA LEU A 104 4.59 -11.08 -13.00
C LEU A 104 5.73 -10.07 -12.80
N GLY A 105 5.92 -9.16 -13.77
CA GLY A 105 6.90 -8.07 -13.65
C GLY A 105 7.55 -7.65 -14.96
N GLN A 106 8.64 -6.90 -14.82
CA GLN A 106 9.48 -6.45 -15.93
C GLN A 106 10.91 -6.92 -15.71
N SER A 107 11.57 -7.32 -16.79
CA SER A 107 12.99 -7.70 -16.81
C SER A 107 13.62 -7.27 -18.14
N GLU A 108 14.85 -6.80 -18.09
CA GLU A 108 15.69 -6.54 -19.25
C GLU A 108 16.46 -7.82 -19.61
N VAL A 109 16.38 -8.25 -20.87
CA VAL A 109 17.18 -9.36 -21.40
C VAL A 109 18.28 -8.79 -22.28
N TYR A 110 19.52 -9.24 -22.08
CA TYR A 110 20.67 -8.81 -22.86
C TYR A 110 21.52 -10.00 -23.29
N VAL A 111 22.35 -9.76 -24.31
CA VAL A 111 23.26 -10.77 -24.86
C VAL A 111 24.65 -10.58 -24.28
N GLU A 112 25.28 -11.67 -23.91
CA GLU A 112 26.70 -11.73 -23.60
C GLU A 112 27.43 -12.64 -24.58
N LEU A 113 28.55 -12.16 -25.12
CA LEU A 113 29.48 -12.96 -25.93
C LEU A 113 30.69 -13.33 -25.08
N LYS A 114 31.14 -14.58 -25.16
CA LYS A 114 32.32 -15.03 -24.43
C LYS A 114 33.60 -14.69 -25.19
N VAL A 115 34.60 -14.19 -24.49
CA VAL A 115 35.93 -13.93 -25.07
C VAL A 115 36.73 -15.24 -25.13
N PRO A 116 37.19 -15.69 -26.32
CA PRO A 116 37.96 -16.92 -26.45
C PRO A 116 39.23 -16.92 -25.58
N GLY A 117 39.45 -18.00 -24.84
CA GLY A 117 40.64 -18.17 -24.00
C GLY A 117 40.65 -17.32 -22.70
N GLN A 118 39.59 -16.55 -22.41
CA GLN A 118 39.43 -15.82 -21.15
C GLN A 118 38.07 -16.13 -20.51
N ASN A 119 38.00 -16.15 -19.17
CA ASN A 119 36.74 -16.19 -18.45
C ASN A 119 36.13 -14.78 -18.35
N LYS A 120 36.01 -14.09 -19.48
CA LYS A 120 35.38 -12.77 -19.58
C LYS A 120 34.29 -12.80 -20.64
N THR A 121 33.23 -12.04 -20.40
CA THR A 121 32.14 -11.83 -21.34
C THR A 121 32.06 -10.36 -21.73
N GLU A 122 31.63 -10.10 -22.96
CA GLU A 122 31.24 -8.78 -23.44
C GLU A 122 29.73 -8.68 -23.48
N ARG A 123 29.17 -7.66 -22.82
CA ARG A 123 27.72 -7.43 -22.76
C ARG A 123 27.28 -6.47 -23.85
N ALA A 124 26.22 -6.81 -24.58
CA ALA A 124 25.57 -5.91 -25.52
C ALA A 124 24.99 -4.66 -24.83
N LYS A 125 25.09 -3.50 -25.48
CA LYS A 125 24.49 -2.24 -24.99
C LYS A 125 22.96 -2.24 -25.09
N GLU A 126 22.44 -2.80 -26.17
CA GLU A 126 21.00 -2.87 -26.41
C GLU A 126 20.38 -4.02 -25.59
N VAL A 127 19.20 -3.76 -25.05
CA VAL A 127 18.44 -4.69 -24.22
C VAL A 127 17.05 -4.90 -24.81
N LEU A 128 16.49 -6.07 -24.54
CA LEU A 128 15.11 -6.41 -24.81
C LEU A 128 14.28 -6.19 -23.56
N ASP A 129 13.30 -5.29 -23.63
CA ASP A 129 12.35 -5.07 -22.55
C ASP A 129 11.27 -6.16 -22.57
N VAL A 130 11.24 -7.02 -21.56
CA VAL A 130 10.23 -8.07 -21.44
C VAL A 130 9.27 -7.74 -20.30
N VAL A 131 7.99 -7.62 -20.64
CA VAL A 131 6.90 -7.37 -19.69
C VAL A 131 6.06 -8.61 -19.56
N VAL A 132 6.06 -9.21 -18.36
CA VAL A 132 5.25 -10.38 -18.03
C VAL A 132 3.97 -9.94 -17.35
N THR A 133 2.85 -10.27 -17.96
CA THR A 133 1.50 -10.01 -17.44
C THR A 133 0.78 -11.31 -17.13
N ARG A 134 -0.25 -11.27 -16.30
CA ARG A 134 -1.11 -12.43 -16.06
C ARG A 134 -2.20 -12.57 -17.12
N HIS A 135 -2.81 -13.74 -17.21
CA HIS A 135 -4.02 -13.93 -18.02
C HIS A 135 -5.14 -12.98 -17.55
N LYS A 136 -5.72 -12.25 -18.51
CA LYS A 136 -6.93 -11.46 -18.27
C LYS A 136 -8.08 -12.43 -17.99
N ARG A 137 -8.68 -12.35 -16.81
CA ARG A 137 -9.82 -13.18 -16.43
C ARG A 137 -11.06 -12.29 -16.42
N VAL A 138 -12.20 -12.84 -16.84
CA VAL A 138 -13.49 -12.11 -16.81
C VAL A 138 -13.80 -11.59 -15.39
N ILE A 139 -13.35 -12.33 -14.38
CA ILE A 139 -13.49 -11.96 -12.98
C ILE A 139 -12.82 -10.61 -12.63
N ASP A 140 -11.77 -10.21 -13.34
CA ASP A 140 -11.09 -8.93 -13.11
C ASP A 140 -11.98 -7.75 -13.49
N HIS A 141 -12.69 -7.85 -14.62
CA HIS A 141 -13.66 -6.84 -15.04
C HIS A 141 -14.85 -6.78 -14.10
N ILE A 142 -15.36 -7.94 -13.65
CA ILE A 142 -16.43 -8.02 -12.65
C ILE A 142 -16.00 -7.31 -11.36
N PHE A 143 -14.75 -7.49 -10.95
CA PHE A 143 -14.21 -6.85 -9.75
C PHE A 143 -14.07 -5.36 -9.88
N THR A 144 -13.40 -4.86 -10.92
CA THR A 144 -13.26 -3.40 -11.10
C THR A 144 -14.63 -2.73 -11.17
N GLY A 145 -15.61 -3.35 -11.86
CA GLY A 145 -16.99 -2.86 -11.88
C GLY A 145 -17.67 -2.89 -10.51
N THR A 146 -17.50 -3.97 -9.75
CA THR A 146 -18.11 -4.12 -8.41
C THR A 146 -17.47 -3.16 -7.40
N VAL A 147 -16.15 -2.99 -7.40
CA VAL A 147 -15.44 -2.03 -6.55
C VAL A 147 -15.88 -0.61 -6.90
N ALA A 148 -15.92 -0.25 -8.18
CA ALA A 148 -16.39 1.07 -8.60
C ALA A 148 -17.83 1.36 -8.12
N LEU A 149 -18.73 0.37 -8.22
CA LEU A 149 -20.10 0.48 -7.73
C LEU A 149 -20.15 0.65 -6.20
N LEU A 150 -19.47 -0.23 -5.45
CA LEU A 150 -19.47 -0.21 -3.99
C LEU A 150 -18.81 1.08 -3.44
N VAL A 151 -17.71 1.53 -4.04
CA VAL A 151 -17.06 2.81 -3.71
C VAL A 151 -18.00 3.97 -4.02
N SER A 152 -18.70 3.97 -5.16
CA SER A 152 -19.68 5.02 -5.48
C SER A 152 -20.81 5.08 -4.46
N ILE A 153 -21.39 3.94 -4.08
CA ILE A 153 -22.42 3.86 -3.03
C ILE A 153 -21.88 4.36 -1.69
N LEU A 154 -20.65 3.99 -1.34
CA LEU A 154 -19.99 4.45 -0.11
C LEU A 154 -19.82 5.97 -0.10
N TYR A 155 -19.44 6.58 -1.23
CA TYR A 155 -19.28 8.03 -1.36
C TYR A 155 -20.61 8.78 -1.29
N ILE A 156 -21.67 8.22 -1.88
CA ILE A 156 -23.03 8.74 -1.69
C ILE A 156 -23.41 8.69 -0.20
N ASN A 157 -23.11 7.58 0.49
CA ASN A 157 -23.38 7.46 1.92
C ASN A 157 -22.57 8.47 2.75
N PHE A 158 -21.30 8.70 2.42
CA PHE A 158 -20.49 9.72 3.09
C PHE A 158 -21.05 11.13 2.89
N GLY A 159 -21.43 11.48 1.67
CA GLY A 159 -22.09 12.76 1.39
C GLY A 159 -23.41 12.90 2.16
N ALA A 160 -24.21 11.83 2.22
CA ALA A 160 -25.47 11.81 2.97
C ALA A 160 -25.27 11.91 4.49
N ALA A 161 -24.18 11.31 5.00
CA ALA A 161 -23.83 11.33 6.41
C ALA A 161 -23.24 12.67 6.87
N LEU A 162 -22.72 13.48 5.95
CA LEU A 162 -22.10 14.76 6.25
C LEU A 162 -23.13 15.77 6.78
N ASP A 163 -23.16 15.93 8.09
CA ASP A 163 -23.99 16.94 8.73
C ASP A 163 -23.26 18.29 8.76
N LEU A 164 -23.46 19.11 7.72
CA LEU A 164 -22.78 20.39 7.54
C LEU A 164 -22.93 21.32 8.75
N ASP A 165 -24.08 21.30 9.42
CA ASP A 165 -24.34 22.12 10.60
C ASP A 165 -23.53 21.65 11.81
N LYS A 166 -23.36 20.33 11.97
CA LYS A 166 -22.47 19.76 13.01
C LYS A 166 -21.00 20.02 12.72
N VAL A 167 -20.58 19.92 11.46
CA VAL A 167 -19.22 20.27 11.05
C VAL A 167 -18.94 21.73 11.37
N LYS A 168 -19.88 22.64 11.07
CA LYS A 168 -19.78 24.06 11.41
C LYS A 168 -19.68 24.31 12.91
N GLY A 169 -20.43 23.55 13.73
CA GLY A 169 -20.36 23.63 15.20
C GLY A 169 -19.02 23.13 15.78
N ILE A 170 -18.41 22.11 15.18
CA ILE A 170 -17.12 21.57 15.62
C ILE A 170 -15.96 22.49 15.21
N LEU A 171 -16.10 23.23 14.11
CA LEU A 171 -15.12 24.26 13.70
C LEU A 171 -14.99 25.42 14.69
N VAL A 172 -15.88 25.54 15.68
CA VAL A 172 -15.78 26.52 16.78
C VAL A 172 -14.64 26.17 17.76
N LYS A 173 -14.24 24.89 17.87
CA LYS A 173 -13.03 24.45 18.58
C LYS A 173 -12.15 23.61 17.65
N PRO A 174 -11.42 24.25 16.72
CA PRO A 174 -10.83 23.57 15.57
C PRO A 174 -9.56 22.76 15.90
N ILE A 175 -9.05 22.82 17.14
CA ILE A 175 -7.74 22.24 17.48
C ILE A 175 -7.71 20.74 17.16
N GLY A 176 -8.67 19.95 17.65
CA GLY A 176 -8.74 18.51 17.37
C GLY A 176 -8.81 18.18 15.88
N PRO A 177 -9.80 18.73 15.12
CA PRO A 177 -9.89 18.54 13.68
C PRO A 177 -8.65 18.99 12.89
N CYS A 178 -8.00 20.09 13.29
CA CYS A 178 -6.77 20.55 12.66
C CYS A 178 -5.61 19.58 12.90
N ILE A 179 -5.49 19.03 14.11
CA ILE A 179 -4.49 17.99 14.41
C ILE A 179 -4.75 16.76 13.55
N GLY A 180 -6.00 16.31 13.44
CA GLY A 180 -6.38 15.21 12.55
C GLY A 180 -6.02 15.49 11.09
N PHE A 181 -6.28 16.70 10.60
CA PHE A 181 -5.91 17.09 9.24
C PHE A 181 -4.39 17.04 9.00
N VAL A 182 -3.60 17.59 9.94
CA VAL A 182 -2.12 17.54 9.86
C VAL A 182 -1.63 16.10 9.98
N GLY A 183 -2.21 15.30 10.86
CA GLY A 183 -1.94 13.87 10.97
C GLY A 183 -2.18 13.15 9.63
N GLN A 184 -3.33 13.41 9.01
CA GLN A 184 -3.76 12.72 7.81
C GLN A 184 -3.00 13.12 6.55
N PHE A 185 -2.74 14.41 6.34
CA PHE A 185 -2.18 14.91 5.08
C PHE A 185 -0.79 15.49 5.20
N VAL A 186 -0.15 15.44 6.37
CA VAL A 186 1.27 15.77 6.51
C VAL A 186 2.01 14.58 7.07
N LEU A 187 1.61 14.11 8.25
CA LEU A 187 2.33 13.05 8.96
C LEU A 187 2.27 11.72 8.22
N MET A 188 1.09 11.27 7.80
CA MET A 188 0.89 10.00 7.09
C MET A 188 1.63 9.92 5.74
N PRO A 189 1.54 10.92 4.84
CA PRO A 189 2.32 10.94 3.61
C PRO A 189 3.83 10.87 3.84
N LEU A 190 4.34 11.60 4.84
CA LEU A 190 5.77 11.62 5.15
C LEU A 190 6.25 10.29 5.72
N ILE A 191 5.46 9.65 6.58
CA ILE A 191 5.74 8.31 7.11
C ILE A 191 5.74 7.29 5.96
N ALA A 192 4.72 7.31 5.11
CA ALA A 192 4.62 6.38 3.99
C ALA A 192 5.78 6.56 3.00
N TYR A 193 6.16 7.81 2.71
CA TYR A 193 7.30 8.12 1.86
C TYR A 193 8.63 7.62 2.49
N GLY A 194 8.86 7.94 3.76
CA GLY A 194 10.07 7.54 4.48
C GLY A 194 10.20 6.02 4.62
N LEU A 195 9.12 5.34 5.02
CA LEU A 195 9.06 3.87 5.09
C LEU A 195 9.25 3.25 3.71
N GLY A 196 8.64 3.83 2.67
CA GLY A 196 8.75 3.32 1.30
C GLY A 196 10.19 3.39 0.79
N LEU A 197 10.90 4.49 1.04
CA LEU A 197 12.30 4.63 0.68
C LEU A 197 13.23 3.69 1.47
N TRP A 198 12.91 3.46 2.74
CA TRP A 198 13.73 2.62 3.62
C TRP A 198 13.54 1.12 3.35
N LEU A 199 12.29 0.66 3.17
CA LEU A 199 11.96 -0.76 2.95
C LEU A 199 12.09 -1.19 1.49
N PHE A 200 11.82 -0.29 0.54
CA PHE A 200 11.75 -0.63 -0.88
C PHE A 200 12.70 0.21 -1.75
N PRO A 201 14.02 0.25 -1.45
CA PRO A 201 14.98 1.04 -2.22
C PRO A 201 15.10 0.59 -3.68
N GLN A 202 14.89 -0.70 -3.95
CA GLN A 202 14.99 -1.32 -5.29
C GLN A 202 13.64 -1.73 -5.89
N ALA A 203 12.53 -1.45 -5.19
CA ALA A 203 11.17 -1.82 -5.61
C ALA A 203 10.24 -0.59 -5.52
N PRO A 204 10.46 0.43 -6.37
CA PRO A 204 9.71 1.68 -6.31
C PRO A 204 8.19 1.48 -6.51
N GLU A 205 7.77 0.39 -7.15
CA GLU A 205 6.37 -0.03 -7.26
C GLU A 205 5.72 -0.33 -5.89
N LEU A 206 6.45 -0.97 -4.96
CA LEU A 206 5.95 -1.25 -3.62
C LEU A 206 5.93 0.02 -2.77
N ALA A 207 6.95 0.88 -2.91
CA ALA A 207 6.98 2.21 -2.30
C ALA A 207 5.80 3.06 -2.77
N LEU A 208 5.43 2.98 -4.05
CA LEU A 208 4.28 3.68 -4.61
C LEU A 208 2.96 3.18 -3.97
N GLY A 209 2.80 1.87 -3.82
CA GLY A 209 1.64 1.29 -3.12
C GLY A 209 1.52 1.76 -1.67
N LEU A 210 2.63 1.82 -0.93
CA LEU A 210 2.65 2.36 0.43
C LEU A 210 2.31 3.85 0.45
N PHE A 211 2.89 4.63 -0.45
CA PHE A 211 2.67 6.07 -0.55
C PHE A 211 1.21 6.41 -0.86
N PHE A 212 0.58 5.73 -1.83
CA PHE A 212 -0.85 5.87 -2.13
C PHE A 212 -1.73 5.55 -0.92
N THR A 213 -1.32 4.59 -0.09
CA THR A 213 -2.01 4.28 1.16
C THR A 213 -1.88 5.41 2.18
N GLY A 214 -0.69 6.01 2.33
CA GLY A 214 -0.46 7.11 3.27
C GLY A 214 -1.05 8.46 2.87
N ILE A 215 -1.27 8.71 1.57
CA ILE A 215 -1.94 9.95 1.11
C ILE A 215 -3.47 9.83 1.09
N SER A 216 -4.02 8.63 1.30
CA SER A 216 -5.46 8.39 1.34
C SER A 216 -6.10 9.10 2.53
N PRO A 217 -7.42 9.38 2.50
CA PRO A 217 -8.12 9.90 3.67
C PRO A 217 -8.35 8.81 4.72
N GLY A 218 -8.86 9.22 5.89
CA GLY A 218 -9.20 8.29 6.98
C GLY A 218 -10.21 7.23 6.54
N GLY A 219 -10.02 6.00 7.01
CA GLY A 219 -10.89 4.87 6.69
C GLY A 219 -12.12 4.79 7.59
N GLY A 220 -13.30 4.47 7.04
CA GLY A 220 -14.56 4.42 7.81
C GLY A 220 -14.58 3.45 9.00
N ALA A 221 -13.65 2.49 9.04
CA ALA A 221 -13.43 1.59 10.18
C ALA A 221 -12.93 2.32 11.44
N SER A 222 -12.32 3.51 11.30
CA SER A 222 -11.87 4.33 12.43
C SER A 222 -12.99 4.65 13.40
N ASN A 223 -14.16 5.04 12.88
CA ASN A 223 -15.34 5.36 13.67
C ASN A 223 -15.79 4.21 14.57
N VAL A 224 -15.65 2.97 14.13
CA VAL A 224 -16.01 1.78 14.92
C VAL A 224 -14.98 1.56 16.03
N TRP A 225 -13.70 1.61 15.69
CA TRP A 225 -12.61 1.45 16.65
C TRP A 225 -12.57 2.56 17.70
N THR A 226 -12.85 3.80 17.31
CA THR A 226 -12.96 4.93 18.25
C THR A 226 -14.05 4.66 19.28
N VAL A 227 -15.21 4.14 18.89
CA VAL A 227 -16.28 3.79 19.84
C VAL A 227 -15.86 2.62 20.74
N ILE A 228 -15.30 1.55 20.16
CA ILE A 228 -14.90 0.35 20.91
C ILE A 228 -13.85 0.68 21.98
N LEU A 229 -12.91 1.56 21.67
CA LEU A 229 -11.81 1.92 22.56
C LEU A 229 -12.14 3.09 23.52
N GLY A 230 -13.37 3.64 23.45
CA GLY A 230 -13.82 4.72 24.34
C GLY A 230 -13.35 6.13 23.93
N GLY A 231 -13.04 6.36 22.66
CA GLY A 231 -12.66 7.66 22.12
C GLY A 231 -13.84 8.55 21.74
N ASN A 232 -13.55 9.81 21.39
CA ASN A 232 -14.56 10.77 20.97
C ASN A 232 -15.07 10.48 19.54
N MET A 233 -16.23 9.81 19.45
CA MET A 233 -16.87 9.48 18.17
C MET A 233 -17.24 10.70 17.34
N ASN A 234 -17.71 11.79 17.96
CA ASN A 234 -18.09 13.00 17.21
C ASN A 234 -16.88 13.64 16.53
N LEU A 235 -15.72 13.61 17.20
CA LEU A 235 -14.47 14.09 16.65
C LEU A 235 -13.99 13.20 15.48
N SER A 236 -14.00 11.86 15.63
CA SER A 236 -13.62 10.93 14.55
C SER A 236 -14.47 11.13 13.29
N ILE A 237 -15.80 11.19 13.42
CA ILE A 237 -16.71 11.43 12.27
C ILE A 237 -16.38 12.76 11.57
N CYS A 238 -16.09 13.80 12.35
CA CYS A 238 -15.74 15.11 11.80
C CYS A 238 -14.42 15.07 11.04
N MET A 239 -13.40 14.41 11.59
CA MET A 239 -12.10 14.24 10.91
C MET A 239 -12.20 13.36 9.65
N THR A 240 -12.98 12.28 9.67
CA THR A 240 -13.24 11.46 8.48
C THR A 240 -13.91 12.30 7.39
N ALA A 241 -14.90 13.11 7.76
CA ALA A 241 -15.59 14.01 6.84
C ALA A 241 -14.64 15.04 6.22
N ILE A 242 -13.86 15.74 7.05
CA ILE A 242 -12.91 16.76 6.58
C ILE A 242 -11.86 16.11 5.68
N SER A 243 -11.33 14.95 6.06
CA SER A 243 -10.32 14.26 5.25
C SER A 243 -10.87 13.75 3.92
N THR A 244 -12.08 13.17 3.90
CA THR A 244 -12.74 12.71 2.68
C THR A 244 -12.95 13.85 1.67
N PHE A 245 -13.30 15.06 2.14
CA PHE A 245 -13.40 16.21 1.25
C PHE A 245 -12.03 16.75 0.82
N SER A 246 -11.09 16.82 1.76
CA SER A 246 -9.77 17.41 1.51
C SER A 246 -8.91 16.54 0.60
N MET A 247 -9.18 15.23 0.49
CA MET A 247 -8.39 14.33 -0.35
C MET A 247 -8.36 14.78 -1.81
N PHE A 248 -9.43 15.41 -2.32
CA PHE A 248 -9.51 15.84 -3.73
C PHE A 248 -8.45 16.88 -4.08
N GLY A 249 -7.99 17.67 -3.11
CA GLY A 249 -6.85 18.57 -3.27
C GLY A 249 -5.54 17.95 -2.78
N MET A 250 -5.57 17.30 -1.62
CA MET A 250 -4.34 16.84 -0.94
C MET A 250 -3.69 15.64 -1.61
N MET A 251 -4.47 14.66 -2.12
CA MET A 251 -3.88 13.51 -2.83
C MET A 251 -3.17 13.94 -4.11
N PRO A 252 -3.80 14.72 -5.03
CA PRO A 252 -3.08 15.24 -6.18
C PRO A 252 -1.85 16.05 -5.79
N LEU A 253 -1.94 16.92 -4.78
CA LEU A 253 -0.81 17.72 -4.30
C LEU A 253 0.40 16.85 -3.91
N TRP A 254 0.17 15.77 -3.18
CA TRP A 254 1.24 14.84 -2.82
C TRP A 254 1.78 14.04 -4.02
N LEU A 255 0.91 13.70 -4.97
CA LEU A 255 1.31 13.02 -6.21
C LEU A 255 2.17 13.92 -7.11
N PHE A 256 1.84 15.21 -7.20
CA PHE A 256 2.62 16.21 -7.95
C PHE A 256 3.94 16.61 -7.26
N THR A 257 4.10 16.29 -5.97
CA THR A 257 5.31 16.62 -5.19
C THR A 257 6.14 15.37 -4.92
N LEU A 258 5.99 14.73 -3.74
CA LEU A 258 6.78 13.55 -3.38
C LEU A 258 6.49 12.34 -4.25
N GLY A 259 5.24 12.17 -4.70
CA GLY A 259 4.84 11.08 -5.58
C GLY A 259 5.65 11.07 -6.88
N LYS A 260 5.89 12.25 -7.47
CA LYS A 260 6.72 12.40 -8.67
C LYS A 260 8.11 11.76 -8.48
N THR A 261 8.73 11.92 -7.32
CA THR A 261 10.05 11.34 -7.06
C THR A 261 10.04 9.80 -7.05
N ILE A 262 8.92 9.18 -6.63
CA ILE A 262 8.75 7.72 -6.68
C ILE A 262 8.49 7.26 -8.11
N PHE A 263 7.64 7.98 -8.85
CA PHE A 263 7.37 7.70 -10.26
C PHE A 263 8.63 7.83 -11.14
N ASP A 264 9.44 8.86 -10.91
CA ASP A 264 10.71 9.08 -11.62
C ASP A 264 11.68 7.91 -11.35
N LYS A 265 11.79 7.45 -10.09
CA LYS A 265 12.58 6.26 -9.73
C LYS A 265 12.07 4.98 -10.38
N ALA A 266 10.76 4.85 -10.54
CA ALA A 266 10.14 3.72 -11.23
C ALA A 266 10.27 3.81 -12.76
N LYS A 267 10.86 4.89 -13.32
CA LYS A 267 10.87 5.19 -14.76
C LYS A 267 9.45 5.23 -15.37
N LEU A 268 8.47 5.68 -14.59
CA LEU A 268 7.07 5.71 -14.98
C LEU A 268 6.59 7.14 -15.21
N GLN A 269 5.76 7.33 -16.24
CA GLN A 269 5.01 8.57 -16.37
C GLN A 269 3.80 8.55 -15.43
N VAL A 270 3.63 9.63 -14.68
CA VAL A 270 2.46 9.79 -13.81
C VAL A 270 1.21 9.89 -14.69
N PRO A 271 0.19 9.03 -14.52
CA PRO A 271 -1.01 9.04 -15.35
C PRO A 271 -1.99 10.15 -14.91
N TYR A 272 -1.57 11.41 -14.99
CA TYR A 272 -2.31 12.58 -14.47
C TYR A 272 -3.75 12.64 -14.97
N MET A 273 -3.97 12.48 -16.28
CA MET A 273 -5.31 12.51 -16.87
C MET A 273 -6.24 11.46 -16.27
N LYS A 274 -5.71 10.25 -16.05
CA LYS A 274 -6.50 9.19 -15.44
C LYS A 274 -6.78 9.53 -13.98
N ILE A 275 -5.76 9.90 -13.18
CA ILE A 275 -5.93 10.28 -11.76
C ILE A 275 -6.97 11.41 -11.59
N THR A 276 -6.93 12.44 -12.44
CA THR A 276 -7.91 13.53 -12.44
C THR A 276 -9.31 13.03 -12.79
N THR A 277 -9.44 12.18 -13.81
CA THR A 277 -10.73 11.55 -14.17
C THR A 277 -11.29 10.75 -13.00
N PHE A 278 -10.45 10.01 -12.27
CA PHE A 278 -10.84 9.28 -11.07
C PHE A 278 -11.28 10.19 -9.93
N ALA A 279 -10.56 11.28 -9.68
CA ALA A 279 -10.95 12.27 -8.68
C ALA A 279 -12.34 12.85 -9.00
N ILE A 280 -12.57 13.26 -10.25
CA ILE A 280 -13.88 13.77 -10.70
C ILE A 280 -14.97 12.70 -10.54
N ALA A 281 -14.68 11.44 -10.89
CA ALA A 281 -15.62 10.33 -10.75
C ALA A 281 -16.04 10.07 -9.29
N LEU A 282 -15.21 10.42 -8.30
CA LEU A 282 -15.53 10.32 -6.87
C LEU A 282 -16.24 11.58 -6.32
N ILE A 283 -16.02 12.75 -6.93
CA ILE A 283 -16.72 14.01 -6.57
C ILE A 283 -18.22 13.88 -6.88
N VAL A 284 -18.58 13.30 -8.03
CA VAL A 284 -19.98 13.15 -8.46
C VAL A 284 -20.86 12.40 -7.44
N PRO A 285 -20.54 11.16 -7.01
CA PRO A 285 -21.34 10.43 -6.02
C PRO A 285 -21.35 11.14 -4.66
N LEU A 286 -20.25 11.79 -4.26
CA LEU A 286 -20.23 12.58 -3.02
C LEU A 286 -21.22 13.75 -3.10
N GLY A 287 -21.22 14.49 -4.21
CA GLY A 287 -22.16 15.58 -4.47
C GLY A 287 -23.61 15.11 -4.45
N ILE A 288 -23.91 13.96 -5.04
CA ILE A 288 -25.24 13.33 -4.94
C ILE A 288 -25.61 13.05 -3.49
N GLY A 289 -24.68 12.49 -2.70
CA GLY A 289 -24.87 12.29 -1.26
C GLY A 289 -25.21 13.57 -0.51
N LEU A 290 -24.51 14.67 -0.80
CA LEU A 290 -24.76 15.98 -0.19
C LEU A 290 -26.13 16.55 -0.59
N LEU A 291 -26.55 16.37 -1.84
CA LEU A 291 -27.90 16.76 -2.28
C LEU A 291 -28.98 15.95 -1.54
N ILE A 292 -28.77 14.64 -1.36
CA ILE A 292 -29.67 13.79 -0.57
C ILE A 292 -29.72 14.24 0.88
N GLN A 293 -28.58 14.61 1.47
CA GLN A 293 -28.49 15.16 2.82
C GLN A 293 -29.38 16.39 2.99
N ARG A 294 -29.36 17.30 2.01
CA ARG A 294 -30.07 18.59 2.06
C ARG A 294 -31.55 18.47 1.78
N TYR A 295 -31.93 17.69 0.77
CA TYR A 295 -33.30 17.69 0.23
C TYR A 295 -34.14 16.46 0.64
N LEU A 296 -33.51 15.35 1.04
CA LEU A 296 -34.19 14.06 1.24
C LEU A 296 -33.88 13.45 2.62
N PRO A 297 -34.36 14.04 3.73
CA PRO A 297 -34.02 13.61 5.09
C PRO A 297 -34.45 12.17 5.43
N ARG A 298 -35.50 11.66 4.77
CA ARG A 298 -35.91 10.25 4.92
C ARG A 298 -34.88 9.28 4.33
N VAL A 299 -34.39 9.58 3.14
CA VAL A 299 -33.37 8.78 2.44
C VAL A 299 -32.04 8.86 3.18
N ARG A 300 -31.65 10.07 3.63
CA ARG A 300 -30.48 10.28 4.50
C ARG A 300 -30.42 9.29 5.65
N ARG A 301 -31.50 9.12 6.42
CA ARG A 301 -31.51 8.21 7.58
C ARG A 301 -31.23 6.76 7.20
N ILE A 302 -31.69 6.33 6.03
CA ILE A 302 -31.42 4.99 5.50
C ILE A 302 -29.94 4.88 5.11
N LEU A 303 -29.43 5.83 4.31
CA LEU A 303 -28.04 5.87 3.85
C LEU A 303 -27.03 5.85 5.01
N VAL A 304 -27.26 6.68 6.03
CA VAL A 304 -26.42 6.71 7.24
C VAL A 304 -26.44 5.37 7.99
N ARG A 305 -27.60 4.71 8.04
CA ARG A 305 -27.74 3.40 8.70
C ARG A 305 -26.99 2.30 7.94
N ILE A 306 -27.01 2.31 6.61
CA ILE A 306 -26.31 1.31 5.78
C ILE A 306 -24.82 1.60 5.61
N LEU A 307 -24.33 2.79 5.98
CA LEU A 307 -22.92 3.17 5.82
C LEU A 307 -21.96 2.16 6.46
N LYS A 308 -22.19 1.79 7.73
CA LYS A 308 -21.35 0.82 8.46
C LYS A 308 -21.33 -0.56 7.79
N PRO A 309 -22.48 -1.25 7.58
CA PRO A 309 -22.47 -2.57 6.95
C PRO A 309 -21.95 -2.53 5.51
N CYS A 310 -22.23 -1.47 4.74
CA CYS A 310 -21.71 -1.30 3.39
C CYS A 310 -20.18 -1.16 3.38
N SER A 311 -19.61 -0.35 4.29
CA SER A 311 -18.16 -0.22 4.42
C SER A 311 -17.49 -1.54 4.80
N THR A 312 -18.05 -2.27 5.78
CA THR A 312 -17.52 -3.59 6.18
C THR A 312 -17.62 -4.59 5.03
N MET A 313 -18.74 -4.62 4.31
CA MET A 313 -18.95 -5.50 3.17
C MET A 313 -17.97 -5.18 2.02
N LEU A 314 -17.71 -3.90 1.73
CA LEU A 314 -16.71 -3.50 0.73
C LEU A 314 -15.31 -4.00 1.09
N ILE A 315 -14.89 -3.80 2.35
CA ILE A 315 -13.57 -4.26 2.83
C ILE A 315 -13.48 -5.78 2.73
N LEU A 316 -14.49 -6.50 3.22
CA LEU A 316 -14.54 -7.96 3.16
C LEU A 316 -14.52 -8.46 1.70
N PHE A 317 -15.27 -7.82 0.81
CA PHE A 317 -15.28 -8.11 -0.62
C PHE A 317 -13.89 -7.91 -1.22
N ILE A 318 -13.22 -6.76 -0.99
CA ILE A 318 -11.87 -6.50 -1.48
C ILE A 318 -10.88 -7.56 -0.94
N VAL A 319 -10.93 -7.89 0.35
CA VAL A 319 -10.02 -8.87 0.95
C VAL A 319 -10.26 -10.28 0.39
N ILE A 320 -11.49 -10.76 0.39
CA ILE A 320 -11.83 -12.10 -0.14
C ILE A 320 -11.47 -12.18 -1.62
N PHE A 321 -11.82 -11.14 -2.38
CA PHE A 321 -11.53 -11.11 -3.81
C PHE A 321 -10.03 -11.04 -4.07
N ALA A 322 -9.29 -10.21 -3.31
CA ALA A 322 -7.84 -10.15 -3.39
C ALA A 322 -7.24 -11.52 -3.11
N ILE A 323 -7.70 -12.23 -2.07
CA ILE A 323 -7.23 -13.58 -1.76
C ILE A 323 -7.55 -14.56 -2.90
N TYR A 324 -8.78 -14.55 -3.39
CA TYR A 324 -9.26 -15.49 -4.40
C TYR A 324 -8.60 -15.30 -5.77
N THR A 325 -8.56 -14.06 -6.26
CA THR A 325 -7.98 -13.76 -7.57
C THR A 325 -6.49 -13.69 -7.55
N ASN A 326 -5.91 -13.32 -6.42
CA ASN A 326 -4.50 -13.04 -6.31
C ASN A 326 -3.79 -13.94 -5.32
N TYR A 327 -4.13 -15.24 -5.30
CA TYR A 327 -3.33 -16.21 -4.56
C TYR A 327 -1.83 -16.13 -4.92
N TYR A 328 -1.51 -15.83 -6.19
CA TYR A 328 -0.14 -15.56 -6.62
C TYR A 328 0.48 -14.29 -6.00
N LEU A 329 -0.31 -13.27 -5.63
CA LEU A 329 0.22 -12.08 -4.94
C LEU A 329 0.71 -12.40 -3.52
N PHE A 330 0.21 -13.48 -2.89
CA PHE A 330 0.81 -13.95 -1.64
C PHE A 330 2.25 -14.44 -1.81
N GLN A 331 2.66 -14.82 -3.03
CA GLN A 331 4.07 -15.11 -3.30
C GLN A 331 4.93 -13.84 -3.32
N LEU A 332 4.33 -12.66 -3.55
CA LEU A 332 5.03 -11.37 -3.40
C LEU A 332 5.10 -10.91 -1.94
N PHE A 333 4.34 -11.51 -1.00
CA PHE A 333 4.40 -11.11 0.42
C PHE A 333 5.78 -11.47 0.99
N SER A 334 6.64 -10.46 1.01
CA SER A 334 7.93 -10.51 1.68
C SER A 334 7.81 -9.96 3.11
N TRP A 335 8.84 -10.19 3.92
CA TRP A 335 8.87 -9.68 5.29
C TRP A 335 8.86 -8.14 5.30
N GLU A 336 9.45 -7.48 4.28
CA GLU A 336 9.42 -6.03 4.09
C GLU A 336 7.99 -5.51 3.90
N ILE A 337 7.14 -6.22 3.15
CA ILE A 337 5.74 -5.84 2.94
C ILE A 337 4.91 -5.97 4.22
N ILE A 338 5.20 -6.99 5.04
CA ILE A 338 4.54 -7.17 6.34
C ILE A 338 4.96 -6.05 7.29
N ILE A 339 6.25 -5.72 7.34
CA ILE A 339 6.77 -4.61 8.14
C ILE A 339 6.21 -3.28 7.66
N ALA A 340 6.09 -3.04 6.34
CA ALA A 340 5.43 -1.84 5.82
C ALA A 340 3.95 -1.78 6.22
N GLY A 341 3.25 -2.92 6.14
CA GLY A 341 1.84 -3.08 6.52
C GLY A 341 1.58 -2.78 7.98
N LEU A 342 2.49 -3.16 8.87
CA LEU A 342 2.45 -2.82 10.30
C LEU A 342 2.93 -1.38 10.53
N GLY A 343 4.07 -1.02 9.96
CA GLY A 343 4.78 0.23 10.22
C GLY A 343 3.94 1.46 9.96
N LEU A 344 3.24 1.52 8.82
CA LEU A 344 2.44 2.69 8.46
C LEU A 344 1.32 3.00 9.49
N PRO A 345 0.37 2.09 9.78
CA PRO A 345 -0.68 2.36 10.76
C PRO A 345 -0.12 2.55 12.18
N TRP A 346 0.91 1.79 12.57
CA TRP A 346 1.49 1.88 13.92
C TRP A 346 2.17 3.22 14.18
N CYS A 347 3.03 3.66 13.27
CA CYS A 347 3.64 4.98 13.33
C CYS A 347 2.55 6.06 13.36
N GLY A 348 1.47 5.87 12.60
CA GLY A 348 0.29 6.72 12.66
C GLY A 348 -0.32 6.87 14.02
N TYR A 349 -0.72 5.75 14.62
CA TYR A 349 -1.31 5.74 15.94
C TYR A 349 -0.40 6.42 16.96
N ILE A 350 0.89 6.08 16.96
CA ILE A 350 1.86 6.57 17.94
C ILE A 350 2.08 8.07 17.77
N PHE A 351 2.47 8.52 16.58
CA PHE A 351 2.83 9.91 16.38
C PHE A 351 1.62 10.85 16.47
N ALA A 352 0.46 10.44 15.97
CA ALA A 352 -0.75 11.25 16.09
C ALA A 352 -1.24 11.33 17.55
N TYR A 353 -1.10 10.25 18.33
CA TYR A 353 -1.39 10.28 19.76
C TYR A 353 -0.44 11.25 20.49
N ILE A 354 0.87 11.15 20.23
CA ILE A 354 1.88 12.04 20.84
C ILE A 354 1.58 13.50 20.47
N LEU A 355 1.30 13.78 19.19
CA LEU A 355 0.97 15.13 18.73
C LEU A 355 -0.28 15.68 19.43
N ALA A 356 -1.33 14.87 19.55
CA ALA A 356 -2.54 15.26 20.28
C ALA A 356 -2.28 15.53 21.77
N ARG A 357 -1.42 14.72 22.41
CA ARG A 357 -1.03 14.89 23.83
C ARG A 357 -0.18 16.13 24.06
N VAL A 358 0.78 16.42 23.18
CA VAL A 358 1.61 17.63 23.23
C VAL A 358 0.73 18.87 23.08
N LEU A 359 -0.29 18.80 22.24
CA LEU A 359 -1.29 19.86 22.05
C LEU A 359 -2.44 19.79 23.07
N THR A 360 -2.21 19.12 24.20
CA THR A 360 -3.08 19.12 25.40
C THR A 360 -4.52 18.67 25.15
N GLN A 361 -4.75 17.79 24.17
CA GLN A 361 -6.07 17.22 23.94
C GLN A 361 -6.46 16.23 25.05
N SER A 362 -7.77 16.06 25.26
CA SER A 362 -8.28 15.11 26.25
C SER A 362 -7.91 13.67 25.88
N PRO A 363 -7.80 12.72 26.82
CA PRO A 363 -7.52 11.31 26.50
C PRO A 363 -8.45 10.70 25.43
N PRO A 364 -9.79 10.88 25.47
CA PRO A 364 -10.66 10.35 24.43
C PRO A 364 -10.49 11.05 23.07
N ASP A 365 -10.11 12.33 23.06
CA ASP A 365 -9.79 13.04 21.81
C ASP A 365 -8.45 12.57 21.22
N CYS A 366 -7.43 12.37 22.05
CA CYS A 366 -6.13 11.83 21.62
C CYS A 366 -6.29 10.45 20.98
N LEU A 367 -7.11 9.60 21.59
CA LEU A 367 -7.43 8.28 21.05
C LEU A 367 -8.19 8.39 19.73
N ALA A 368 -9.17 9.28 19.61
CA ALA A 368 -9.89 9.51 18.36
C ALA A 368 -8.95 9.99 17.25
N ILE A 369 -8.08 10.97 17.53
CA ILE A 369 -7.09 11.50 16.57
C ILE A 369 -6.10 10.42 16.15
N ALA A 370 -5.61 9.62 17.09
CA ALA A 370 -4.68 8.53 16.81
C ALA A 370 -5.30 7.48 15.89
N VAL A 371 -6.45 6.94 16.27
CA VAL A 371 -7.18 5.90 15.51
C VAL A 371 -7.55 6.40 14.13
N GLU A 372 -8.04 7.64 14.02
CA GLU A 372 -8.38 8.25 12.74
C GLU A 372 -7.17 8.41 11.82
N THR A 373 -6.03 8.86 12.35
CA THR A 373 -4.83 9.09 11.55
C THR A 373 -4.18 7.78 11.08
N GLY A 374 -4.15 6.76 11.94
CA GLY A 374 -3.50 5.49 11.60
C GLY A 374 -4.34 4.59 10.70
N ILE A 375 -5.68 4.66 10.78
CA ILE A 375 -6.56 3.89 9.89
C ILE A 375 -6.73 4.64 8.56
N GLN A 376 -6.04 4.14 7.54
CA GLN A 376 -6.14 4.65 6.18
C GLN A 376 -7.28 3.99 5.40
N ASN A 377 -7.84 4.71 4.43
CA ASN A 377 -8.78 4.13 3.48
C ASN A 377 -8.03 3.39 2.36
N THR A 378 -7.65 2.15 2.64
CA THR A 378 -6.93 1.28 1.70
C THR A 378 -7.73 0.98 0.44
N GLY A 379 -9.06 1.03 0.50
CA GLY A 379 -9.93 0.86 -0.68
C GLY A 379 -9.71 1.96 -1.73
N ILE A 380 -9.56 3.23 -1.30
CA ILE A 380 -9.25 4.35 -2.20
C ILE A 380 -7.85 4.19 -2.80
N ALA A 381 -6.87 3.80 -1.98
CA ALA A 381 -5.51 3.54 -2.46
C ALA A 381 -5.51 2.47 -3.56
N ILE A 382 -6.12 1.32 -3.30
CA ILE A 382 -6.24 0.21 -4.26
C ILE A 382 -6.95 0.66 -5.54
N TYR A 383 -8.06 1.39 -5.40
CA TYR A 383 -8.85 1.87 -6.53
C TYR A 383 -8.05 2.84 -7.42
N LEU A 384 -7.27 3.75 -6.82
CA LEU A 384 -6.41 4.67 -7.56
C LEU A 384 -5.18 3.99 -8.18
N LEU A 385 -4.66 2.91 -7.60
CA LEU A 385 -3.54 2.16 -8.16
C LEU A 385 -3.94 1.33 -9.39
N GLN A 386 -5.21 0.91 -9.51
CA GLN A 386 -5.72 0.20 -10.69
C GLN A 386 -5.67 1.01 -11.99
N VAL A 387 -5.40 2.31 -11.88
CA VAL A 387 -5.22 3.23 -13.01
C VAL A 387 -3.93 2.98 -13.78
N LEU A 388 -2.96 2.39 -13.09
CA LEU A 388 -1.67 2.02 -13.63
C LEU A 388 -1.79 0.89 -14.64
N GLU A 389 -0.83 0.79 -15.54
CA GLU A 389 -0.79 -0.29 -16.52
C GLU A 389 -0.35 -1.60 -15.86
N GLN A 390 -0.87 -2.72 -16.35
CA GLN A 390 -0.42 -4.03 -15.90
C GLN A 390 1.00 -4.31 -16.42
N PRO A 391 1.91 -4.90 -15.63
CA PRO A 391 1.72 -5.58 -14.33
C PRO A 391 1.81 -4.69 -13.07
N LEU A 392 2.12 -3.41 -13.24
CA LEU A 392 2.44 -2.52 -12.14
C LEU A 392 1.26 -2.32 -11.18
N ALA A 393 0.04 -2.21 -11.71
CA ALA A 393 -1.17 -2.13 -10.91
C ALA A 393 -1.26 -3.30 -9.90
N ASP A 394 -1.03 -4.54 -10.35
CA ASP A 394 -1.10 -5.71 -9.49
C ASP A 394 -0.01 -5.73 -8.42
N MET A 395 1.23 -5.31 -8.76
CA MET A 395 2.34 -5.22 -7.80
C MET A 395 2.11 -4.17 -6.71
N THR A 396 1.63 -2.99 -7.10
CA THR A 396 1.43 -1.86 -6.17
C THR A 396 0.31 -2.13 -5.17
N ILE A 397 -0.69 -2.94 -5.51
CA ILE A 397 -1.87 -3.24 -4.67
C ILE A 397 -1.52 -4.13 -3.46
N VAL A 398 -0.43 -4.90 -3.51
CA VAL A 398 -0.03 -5.82 -2.44
C VAL A 398 0.17 -5.10 -1.11
N VAL A 399 0.81 -3.92 -1.14
CA VAL A 399 1.13 -3.15 0.07
C VAL A 399 -0.13 -2.58 0.76
N PRO A 400 -1.06 -1.88 0.08
CA PRO A 400 -2.34 -1.50 0.67
C PRO A 400 -3.15 -2.67 1.26
N VAL A 401 -3.11 -3.85 0.62
CA VAL A 401 -3.76 -5.06 1.15
C VAL A 401 -3.09 -5.52 2.44
N SER A 402 -1.75 -5.55 2.47
CA SER A 402 -0.99 -5.82 3.71
C SER A 402 -1.36 -4.84 4.82
N VAL A 403 -1.38 -3.53 4.54
CA VAL A 403 -1.80 -2.51 5.50
C VAL A 403 -3.22 -2.79 6.01
N ALA A 404 -4.18 -3.11 5.14
CA ALA A 404 -5.55 -3.40 5.53
C ALA A 404 -5.66 -4.59 6.50
N ILE A 405 -4.90 -5.66 6.24
CA ILE A 405 -4.85 -6.86 7.08
C ILE A 405 -4.16 -6.54 8.42
N MET A 406 -3.11 -5.73 8.40
CA MET A 406 -2.28 -5.45 9.57
C MET A 406 -2.83 -4.36 10.50
N THR A 407 -3.69 -3.48 9.98
CA THR A 407 -4.31 -2.33 10.69
C THR A 407 -5.05 -2.71 11.98
N PRO A 408 -5.83 -3.80 12.06
CA PRO A 408 -6.61 -4.15 13.26
C PRO A 408 -5.77 -4.70 14.42
N PHE A 409 -4.60 -5.30 14.19
CA PHE A 409 -3.85 -6.01 15.24
C PHE A 409 -3.48 -5.15 16.46
N PRO A 410 -2.97 -3.90 16.31
CA PRO A 410 -2.67 -3.04 17.46
C PRO A 410 -3.91 -2.67 18.25
N LEU A 411 -5.02 -2.43 17.54
CA LEU A 411 -6.27 -2.01 18.14
C LEU A 411 -6.92 -3.16 18.90
N LEU A 412 -6.83 -4.38 18.35
CA LEU A 412 -7.21 -5.61 19.03
C LEU A 412 -6.35 -5.85 20.28
N ALA A 413 -5.04 -5.63 20.21
CA ALA A 413 -4.15 -5.75 21.36
C ALA A 413 -4.52 -4.73 22.45
N LEU A 414 -4.73 -3.47 22.08
CA LEU A 414 -5.19 -2.42 22.99
C LEU A 414 -6.54 -2.77 23.64
N TYR A 415 -7.51 -3.25 22.84
CA TYR A 415 -8.82 -3.68 23.32
C TYR A 415 -8.71 -4.86 24.30
N ALA A 416 -7.87 -5.85 23.99
CA ALA A 416 -7.63 -6.99 24.87
C ALA A 416 -7.01 -6.55 26.21
N VAL A 417 -6.03 -5.64 26.19
CA VAL A 417 -5.42 -5.08 27.40
C VAL A 417 -6.44 -4.30 28.24
N GLN A 418 -7.27 -3.47 27.62
CA GLN A 418 -8.36 -2.76 28.31
C GLN A 418 -9.30 -3.74 29.00
N LYS A 419 -9.75 -4.76 28.28
CA LYS A 419 -10.67 -5.77 28.81
C LYS A 419 -10.05 -6.60 29.95
N ILE A 420 -8.78 -6.97 29.84
CA ILE A 420 -8.06 -7.67 30.92
C ILE A 420 -7.98 -6.77 32.16
N ARG A 421 -7.65 -5.49 31.98
CA ARG A 421 -7.56 -4.53 33.09
C ARG A 421 -8.92 -4.32 33.78
N ASP A 422 -9.99 -4.19 33.01
CA ASP A 422 -11.34 -4.04 33.55
C ASP A 422 -11.78 -5.29 34.34
N CYS A 423 -11.44 -6.49 33.85
CA CYS A 423 -11.67 -7.73 34.58
C CYS A 423 -10.86 -7.80 35.89
N CYS A 424 -9.60 -7.36 35.89
CA CYS A 424 -8.76 -7.32 37.09
C CYS A 424 -9.31 -6.32 38.12
N ASN A 425 -9.62 -5.09 37.70
CA ASN A 425 -10.16 -4.05 38.57
C ASN A 425 -11.55 -4.43 39.13
N GLY A 426 -12.41 -5.03 38.30
CA GLY A 426 -13.72 -5.54 38.75
C GLY A 426 -13.59 -6.66 39.79
N ARG A 427 -12.56 -7.50 39.67
CA ARG A 427 -12.25 -8.54 40.66
C ARG A 427 -11.72 -7.96 41.97
N GLU A 428 -10.86 -6.94 41.92
CA GLU A 428 -10.39 -6.23 43.12
C GLU A 428 -11.54 -5.51 43.85
N HIS A 429 -12.46 -4.87 43.12
CA HIS A 429 -13.64 -4.25 43.71
C HIS A 429 -14.54 -5.28 44.41
N LEU A 430 -14.76 -6.45 43.81
CA LEU A 430 -15.53 -7.54 44.43
C LEU A 430 -14.84 -8.12 45.67
N ILE A 431 -13.51 -8.23 45.67
CA ILE A 431 -12.73 -8.65 46.85
C ILE A 431 -12.85 -7.61 47.97
N SER A 432 -12.73 -6.31 47.65
CA SER A 432 -12.90 -5.24 48.64
C SER A 432 -14.30 -5.21 49.26
N LEU A 433 -15.36 -5.47 48.47
CA LEU A 433 -16.73 -5.54 48.99
C LEU A 433 -16.90 -6.72 49.96
N ASN A 434 -16.36 -7.90 49.63
CA ASN A 434 -16.39 -9.08 50.51
C ASN A 434 -15.59 -8.85 51.81
N ASP A 435 -14.46 -8.16 51.75
CA ASP A 435 -13.66 -7.83 52.94
C ASP A 435 -14.36 -6.77 53.81
N THR A 436 -15.14 -5.87 53.21
CA THR A 436 -15.94 -4.87 53.94
C THR A 436 -17.18 -5.49 54.59
N GLU A 437 -17.87 -6.42 53.92
CA GLU A 437 -18.98 -7.20 54.50
C GLU A 437 -18.52 -8.08 55.66
N ASN A 438 -17.33 -8.68 55.57
CA ASN A 438 -16.77 -9.52 56.64
C ASN A 438 -16.20 -8.73 57.83
N SER A 439 -16.02 -7.40 57.72
CA SER A 439 -15.45 -6.56 58.78
C SER A 439 -16.47 -5.67 59.50
N THR A 440 -17.73 -5.64 59.06
CA THR A 440 -18.83 -5.01 59.80
C THR A 440 -19.43 -5.97 60.83
N PRO A 441 -19.49 -5.64 62.13
CA PRO A 441 -20.21 -6.45 63.11
C PRO A 441 -21.70 -6.40 62.77
N ILE A 442 -22.31 -7.59 62.72
CA ILE A 442 -23.74 -7.80 62.51
C ILE A 442 -24.52 -7.11 63.64
N HIS A 443 -24.96 -5.88 63.41
CA HIS A 443 -26.13 -5.35 64.10
C HIS A 443 -27.35 -5.67 63.24
N SER A 444 -28.09 -6.67 63.70
CA SER A 444 -29.39 -7.08 63.19
C SER A 444 -30.33 -5.87 63.05
N VAL A 445 -30.72 -5.54 61.82
CA VAL A 445 -31.93 -4.77 61.56
C VAL A 445 -32.76 -5.54 60.54
N ASN A 446 -34.00 -5.80 60.95
CA ASN A 446 -34.95 -6.74 60.38
C ASN A 446 -35.26 -6.53 58.89
N ALA A 447 -35.35 -7.67 58.19
CA ALA A 447 -35.98 -7.80 56.88
C ALA A 447 -37.49 -7.54 56.98
N SER A 448 -37.98 -6.39 56.50
CA SER A 448 -39.40 -6.22 56.16
C SER A 448 -39.72 -4.92 55.40
N THR A 449 -38.99 -4.54 54.35
CA THR A 449 -39.52 -3.52 53.41
C THR A 449 -38.84 -3.58 52.04
N TYR A 450 -39.31 -4.44 51.15
CA TYR A 450 -39.21 -4.23 49.70
C TYR A 450 -40.44 -4.83 49.03
N LYS A 451 -41.56 -4.10 49.15
CA LYS A 451 -42.60 -4.06 48.13
C LYS A 451 -42.52 -2.66 47.51
N GLU A 452 -42.69 -2.65 46.20
CA GLU A 452 -43.10 -1.52 45.35
C GLU A 452 -42.04 -0.55 44.78
N GLU A 453 -42.24 -0.35 43.47
CA GLU A 453 -41.93 0.83 42.64
C GLU A 453 -40.55 0.95 41.96
N LEU A 454 -40.51 0.43 40.72
CA LEU A 454 -39.79 1.07 39.61
C LEU A 454 -40.68 2.16 39.00
N PRO A 455 -40.18 3.40 38.83
CA PRO A 455 -40.54 4.26 37.71
C PRO A 455 -39.65 4.02 36.48
#